data_AF-A0A2J0KNF5-F1
#
_entry.id   AF-A0A2J0KNF5-F1
#
_cell.length_a   1.000
_cell.length_b   1.000
_cell.length_c   1.000
_cell.angle_alpha   90.00
_cell.angle_beta   90.00
_cell.angle_gamma   90.00
#
_symmetry.space_group_name_H-M   'P 1'
#
loop_
_entity.id
_entity.type
_entity.pdbx_description
1 polymer ?
#
loop_
_entity_poly.entity_id
_entity_poly.type
_entity_poly.pdbx_seq_one_letter_code
_entity_poly.pdbx_strand_id
1 'polypeptide(L)'
;MRNYEGVFIINTDLSAENAKGVVAQIQELVSKHGGRIDGIQERGRKRFAYKIKKKHEGNYVIMNFQIDSNQTKKLDQSLRLNDHLLRFLLVNKDAL
;
A
#
# COMPACT_ATOMS: atom_id res chain seq x y z
N MET A 1 12.64 -14.13 6.55
CA MET A 1 11.62 -13.26 5.91
C MET A 1 10.32 -13.43 6.65
N ARG A 2 9.52 -12.38 6.79
CA ARG A 2 8.19 -12.45 7.43
C ARG A 2 7.09 -12.07 6.46
N ASN A 3 5.91 -12.63 6.65
CA ASN A 3 4.73 -12.31 5.85
C ASN A 3 4.09 -11.01 6.34
N TYR A 4 3.83 -10.09 5.43
CA TYR A 4 3.16 -8.83 5.69
C TYR A 4 1.93 -8.65 4.81
N GLU A 5 0.93 -7.98 5.38
CA GLU A 5 -0.19 -7.41 4.63
C GLU A 5 -0.05 -5.89 4.60
N GLY A 6 0.05 -5.33 3.40
CA GLY A 6 -0.05 -3.90 3.17
C GLY A 6 -1.46 -3.54 2.71
N VAL A 7 -2.16 -2.71 3.48
CA VAL A 7 -3.40 -2.07 3.04
C VAL A 7 -3.08 -0.64 2.64
N PHE A 8 -3.38 -0.29 1.40
CA PHE A 8 -3.12 1.02 0.81
C PHE A 8 -4.42 1.69 0.41
N ILE A 9 -4.51 2.98 0.70
CA ILE A 9 -5.62 3.84 0.31
C ILE A 9 -5.08 4.88 -0.67
N ILE A 10 -5.42 4.73 -1.95
CA ILE A 10 -4.99 5.61 -3.03
C ILE A 10 -6.03 6.71 -3.25
N ASN A 11 -5.57 7.92 -3.58
CA ASN A 11 -6.44 9.03 -3.92
C ASN A 11 -7.34 8.71 -5.14
N THR A 12 -8.64 9.00 -5.02
CA THR A 12 -9.65 8.76 -6.06
C THR A 12 -9.68 9.82 -7.16
N ASP A 13 -8.97 10.93 -7.00
CA ASP A 13 -8.85 11.95 -8.06
C ASP A 13 -7.99 11.50 -9.24
N LEU A 14 -7.23 10.41 -9.06
CA LEU A 14 -6.40 9.85 -10.11
C LEU A 14 -7.25 9.12 -11.16
N SER A 15 -6.82 9.21 -12.42
CA SER A 15 -7.34 8.33 -13.46
C SER A 15 -7.08 6.86 -13.11
N ALA A 16 -7.86 5.95 -13.69
CA ALA A 16 -7.67 4.52 -13.46
C ALA A 16 -6.26 4.04 -13.85
N GLU A 17 -5.68 4.63 -14.89
CA GLU A 17 -4.30 4.35 -15.33
C GLU A 17 -3.27 4.81 -14.30
N ASN A 18 -3.40 6.04 -13.79
CA ASN A 18 -2.51 6.56 -12.75
C ASN A 18 -2.62 5.77 -11.45
N ALA A 19 -3.82 5.34 -11.07
CA ALA A 19 -4.02 4.48 -9.90
C ALA A 19 -3.28 3.14 -10.05
N LYS A 20 -3.34 2.51 -11.22
CA LYS A 20 -2.55 1.29 -11.52
C LYS A 20 -1.04 1.57 -11.47
N GLY A 21 -0.61 2.72 -11.97
CA GLY A 21 0.77 3.18 -11.87
C GLY A 21 1.26 3.28 -10.42
N VAL A 22 0.45 3.82 -9.52
CA VAL A 22 0.78 3.86 -8.08
C VAL A 22 0.90 2.46 -7.50
N VAL A 23 0.02 1.53 -7.86
CA VAL A 23 0.12 0.12 -7.42
C VAL A 23 1.41 -0.53 -7.94
N ALA A 24 1.80 -0.27 -9.19
CA ALA A 24 3.06 -0.75 -9.75
C ALA A 24 4.28 -0.16 -9.05
N GLN A 25 4.27 1.13 -8.71
CA GLN A 25 5.32 1.77 -7.93
C GLN A 25 5.47 1.14 -6.54
N ILE A 26 4.36 0.83 -5.87
CA ILE A 26 4.40 0.15 -4.56
C ILE A 26 5.03 -1.24 -4.71
N GLN A 27 4.69 -1.98 -5.76
CA GLN A 27 5.31 -3.28 -6.05
C GLN A 27 6.82 -3.16 -6.27
N GLU A 28 7.25 -2.17 -7.06
CA GLU A 28 8.65 -1.91 -7.30
C GLU A 28 9.39 -1.54 -6.00
N LEU A 29 8.78 -0.73 -5.14
CA LEU A 29 9.35 -0.39 -3.83
C LEU A 29 9.53 -1.63 -2.95
N VAL A 30 8.56 -2.55 -2.92
CA VAL A 30 8.68 -3.81 -2.17
C VAL A 30 9.83 -4.65 -2.73
N SER A 31 9.89 -4.83 -4.06
CA SER A 31 10.94 -5.60 -4.73
C SER A 31 12.33 -4.98 -4.53
N LYS A 32 12.46 -3.65 -4.60
CA LYS A 32 13.71 -2.91 -4.38
C LYS A 32 14.29 -3.13 -2.98
N HIS A 33 13.44 -3.38 -1.98
CA HIS A 33 13.86 -3.68 -0.62
C HIS A 33 14.05 -5.19 -0.37
N GLY A 34 14.13 -6.01 -1.43
CA GLY A 34 14.32 -7.45 -1.34
C GLY A 34 13.07 -8.21 -0.92
N GLY A 35 11.89 -7.59 -1.04
CA GLY A 35 10.62 -8.25 -0.77
C GLY A 35 10.10 -9.06 -1.97
N ARG A 36 9.31 -10.08 -1.68
CA ARG A 36 8.59 -10.89 -2.67
C ARG A 36 7.10 -10.65 -2.53
N ILE A 37 6.41 -10.35 -3.63
CA ILE A 37 4.96 -10.12 -3.63
C ILE A 37 4.27 -11.45 -3.88
N ASP A 38 3.32 -11.81 -3.01
CA ASP A 38 2.56 -13.06 -3.08
C ASP A 38 1.18 -12.85 -3.71
N GLY A 39 0.63 -11.63 -3.63
CA GLY A 39 -0.62 -11.32 -4.31
C GLY A 39 -1.12 -9.90 -4.05
N ILE A 40 -1.91 -9.40 -4.99
CA ILE A 40 -2.51 -8.06 -4.96
C ILE A 40 -4.00 -8.19 -5.17
N GLN A 41 -4.78 -7.48 -4.36
CA GLN A 41 -6.23 -7.43 -4.43
C GLN A 41 -6.68 -5.97 -4.47
N GLU A 42 -7.19 -5.53 -5.62
CA GLU A 42 -7.84 -4.25 -5.76
C GLU A 42 -9.29 -4.36 -5.26
N ARG A 43 -9.62 -3.66 -4.18
CA ARG A 43 -10.95 -3.66 -3.57
C ARG A 43 -11.84 -2.51 -4.06
N GLY A 44 -11.30 -1.66 -4.94
CA GLY A 44 -12.00 -0.53 -5.54
C GLY A 44 -12.27 0.60 -4.55
N ARG A 45 -13.18 1.50 -4.95
CA ARG A 45 -13.54 2.71 -4.22
C ARG A 45 -14.41 2.38 -3.02
N LYS A 46 -14.07 2.93 -1.85
CA LYS A 46 -14.91 2.90 -0.66
C LYS A 46 -14.96 4.26 0.02
N ARG A 47 -16.13 4.59 0.57
CA ARG A 47 -16.34 5.78 1.39
C ARG A 47 -15.81 5.54 2.81
N PHE A 48 -15.09 6.52 3.35
CA PHE A 48 -14.59 6.50 4.71
C PHE A 48 -15.67 6.94 5.71
N ALA A 49 -15.51 6.53 6.97
CA ALA A 49 -16.33 7.03 8.07
C ALA A 49 -16.04 8.51 8.40
N TYR A 50 -14.83 9.00 8.09
CA TYR A 50 -14.40 10.38 8.32
C TYR A 50 -13.43 10.84 7.24
N LYS A 51 -13.22 12.16 7.11
CA LYS A 51 -12.32 12.71 6.08
C LYS A 51 -10.86 12.34 6.37
N ILE A 52 -10.17 11.80 5.36
CA ILE A 52 -8.72 11.56 5.39
C ILE A 52 -8.08 12.46 4.34
N LYS A 53 -7.12 13.31 4.73
CA LYS A 53 -6.50 14.33 3.84
C LYS A 53 -7.55 15.11 3.02
N LYS A 54 -8.65 15.53 3.66
CA LYS A 54 -9.81 16.23 3.05
C LYS A 54 -10.64 15.41 2.03
N LYS A 55 -10.38 14.11 1.89
CA LYS A 55 -11.15 13.18 1.03
C LYS A 55 -12.15 12.35 1.84
N HIS A 56 -13.30 12.05 1.24
CA HIS A 56 -14.36 11.21 1.83
C HIS A 56 -14.30 9.75 1.37
N GLU A 57 -13.52 9.46 0.34
CA GLU A 57 -13.41 8.13 -0.26
C GLU A 57 -11.99 7.89 -0.78
N GLY A 58 -11.67 6.62 -1.00
CA GLY A 58 -10.37 6.16 -1.46
C GLY A 58 -10.47 4.83 -2.18
N ASN A 59 -9.51 4.57 -3.07
CA ASN A 59 -9.37 3.27 -3.70
C ASN A 59 -8.52 2.36 -2.79
N TYR A 60 -9.09 1.24 -2.37
CA TYR A 60 -8.41 0.29 -1.48
C TYR A 60 -7.66 -0.77 -2.29
N VAL A 61 -6.40 -0.99 -1.91
CA VAL A 61 -5.56 -2.05 -2.47
C VAL A 61 -4.93 -2.80 -1.31
N ILE A 62 -5.00 -4.12 -1.37
CA ILE A 62 -4.37 -5.02 -0.40
C ILE A 62 -3.24 -5.74 -1.13
N MET A 63 -2.05 -5.74 -0.54
CA MET A 63 -0.88 -6.46 -1.06
C MET A 63 -0.35 -7.40 0.02
N ASN A 64 -0.23 -8.67 -0.32
CA ASN A 64 0.49 -9.64 0.51
C ASN A 64 1.91 -9.77 -0.03
N PHE A 65 2.89 -9.65 0.86
CA PHE A 65 4.28 -9.76 0.48
C PHE A 65 5.13 -10.26 1.65
N GLN A 66 6.25 -10.90 1.30
CA GLN A 66 7.30 -11.31 2.21
C GLN A 66 8.43 -10.31 2.18
N ILE A 67 8.91 -9.87 3.34
CA ILE A 67 10.08 -8.98 3.42
C ILE A 67 10.89 -9.27 4.69
N ASP A 68 12.18 -8.91 4.67
CA ASP A 68 12.98 -8.89 5.89
C ASP A 68 12.49 -7.77 6.83
N SER A 69 12.36 -8.09 8.13
CA SER A 69 11.85 -7.15 9.13
C SER A 69 12.73 -5.91 9.30
N ASN A 70 14.03 -6.01 9.00
CA ASN A 70 14.94 -4.89 9.02
C ASN A 70 14.69 -3.91 7.88
N GLN A 71 14.13 -4.37 6.76
CA GLN A 71 13.83 -3.53 5.59
C GLN A 71 12.43 -2.91 5.65
N THR A 72 11.52 -3.44 6.47
CA THR A 72 10.15 -2.92 6.62
C THR A 72 10.12 -1.44 7.01
N LYS A 73 11.06 -0.98 7.87
CA LYS A 73 11.16 0.45 8.24
C LYS A 73 11.51 1.35 7.05
N LYS A 74 12.39 0.92 6.16
CA LYS A 74 12.77 1.68 4.96
C LYS A 74 11.64 1.71 3.93
N LEU A 75 10.90 0.60 3.82
CA LEU A 75 9.69 0.54 3.02
C LEU A 75 8.62 1.52 3.54
N ASP A 76 8.35 1.54 4.86
CA ASP A 76 7.44 2.50 5.48
C ASP A 76 7.83 3.96 5.18
N GLN A 77 9.11 4.30 5.31
CA GLN A 77 9.61 5.64 4.97
C GLN A 77 9.37 5.98 3.49
N SER A 78 9.67 5.06 2.57
CA SER A 78 9.48 5.26 1.14
C SER A 78 8.00 5.43 0.78
N LEU A 79 7.10 4.67 1.43
CA LEU A 79 5.65 4.78 1.24
C LEU A 79 5.09 6.11 1.77
N ARG A 80 5.66 6.68 2.84
CA ARG A 80 5.26 8.00 3.35
C ARG A 80 5.56 9.14 2.38
N LEU A 81 6.57 9.00 1.54
CA LEU A 81 6.95 9.98 0.52
C LEU A 81 6.03 9.95 -0.71
N ASN A 82 5.15 8.93 -0.82
CA ASN A 82 4.21 8.84 -1.93
C ASN A 82 2.96 9.69 -1.64
N ASP A 83 2.88 10.85 -2.29
CA ASP A 83 1.77 11.79 -2.11
C ASP A 83 0.41 11.26 -2.61
N HIS A 84 0.42 10.25 -3.48
CA HIS A 84 -0.80 9.62 -3.99
C HIS A 84 -1.45 8.65 -2.97
N LEU A 85 -0.71 8.27 -1.92
CA LEU A 85 -1.25 7.51 -0.80
C LEU A 85 -1.90 8.44 0.22
N LEU A 86 -3.20 8.23 0.45
CA LEU A 86 -3.94 8.90 1.51
C LEU A 86 -3.56 8.34 2.89
N ARG A 87 -3.45 7.02 2.97
CA ARG A 87 -3.05 6.27 4.16
C ARG A 87 -2.59 4.88 3.75
N PHE A 88 -1.75 4.28 4.58
CA PHE A 88 -1.42 2.86 4.48
C PHE A 88 -1.29 2.24 5.88
N LEU A 89 -1.36 0.92 5.93
CA LEU A 89 -1.11 0.12 7.13
C LEU A 89 -0.34 -1.14 6.72
N LEU A 90 0.77 -1.41 7.40
CA LEU A 90 1.52 -2.65 7.24
C LEU A 90 1.29 -3.50 8.49
N VAL A 91 0.81 -4.73 8.30
CA VAL A 91 0.53 -5.69 9.38
C VAL A 91 1.43 -6.91 9.19
N ASN A 92 2.13 -7.32 10.25
CA ASN A 92 2.88 -8.58 10.24
C ASN A 92 1.91 -9.75 10.46
N LYS A 93 1.75 -10.62 9.46
CA LYS A 93 0.86 -11.78 9.54
C LYS A 93 1.40 -12.91 10.42
N ASP A 94 2.71 -12.94 10.66
CA ASP A 94 3.33 -14.00 11.47
C ASP A 94 3.24 -13.72 12.98
N ALA A 95 2.80 -12.53 13.38
CA ALA A 95 2.62 -12.14 14.79
C ALA A 95 1.14 -12.13 15.22
N LEU A 96 0.25 -12.64 14.37
CA LEU A 96 -1.19 -12.77 14.60
C LEU A 96 -1.54 -14.19 15.06
#